data_AF-A0A0Q4RSN8-F1
#
_entry.id   AF-A0A0Q4RSN8-F1
#
_cell.length_a   1.000
_cell.length_b   1.000
_cell.length_c   1.000
_cell.angle_alpha   90.00
_cell.angle_beta   90.00
_cell.angle_gamma   90.00
#
_symmetry.space_group_name_H-M   'P 1'
#
loop_
_entity.id
_entity.type
_entity.pdbx_description
1 polymer ?
#
loop_
_entity_poly.entity_id
_entity_poly.type
_entity_poly.pdbx_seq_one_letter_code
_entity_poly.pdbx_strand_id
1 'polypeptide(L)'
;MNRAAEWSIRVLSVEPEWLHFPHAHQDTLGYRLKLSHSPKIELLRYDHIQVTTGTIDTSSWAAFTAIVMEINPESLLLFTAPMYQEQLKEAHKIKRIFSPRQSIQGAEQLIAHYGYFPPFHYDEIMDASWDGENEGSSEEKSLTIAIKPSLVEEAAKNVIFRFDGVQEENLSTVEEHNTIFQLEFTYQEEAIHVVIDSQEGFGGQFLCRSVHVSWES
;
A
#
# COMPACT_ATOMS: atom_id res chain seq x y z
N MET A 1 -2.94 -10.54 16.02
CA MET A 1 -3.52 -9.51 15.14
C MET A 1 -2.71 -8.24 15.30
N ASN A 2 -1.94 -7.86 14.27
CA ASN A 2 -1.16 -6.63 14.29
C ASN A 2 -2.04 -5.47 13.86
N ARG A 3 -2.68 -4.84 14.86
CA ARG A 3 -3.54 -3.67 14.70
C ARG A 3 -2.74 -2.48 14.15
N ALA A 4 -3.46 -1.50 13.59
CA ALA A 4 -2.93 -0.16 13.37
C ALA A 4 -2.23 0.32 14.64
N ALA A 5 -0.92 0.49 14.55
CA ALA A 5 -0.08 0.95 15.64
C ALA A 5 0.44 2.33 15.30
N GLU A 6 0.48 3.18 16.31
CA GLU A 6 0.86 4.59 16.18
C GLU A 6 1.98 4.89 17.15
N TRP A 7 2.97 5.64 16.68
CA TRP A 7 4.13 6.02 17.46
C TRP A 7 4.38 7.52 17.33
N SER A 8 4.58 8.18 18.46
CA SER A 8 5.17 9.52 18.50
C SER A 8 6.66 9.40 18.25
N ILE A 9 7.16 10.22 17.32
CA ILE A 9 8.57 10.28 16.95
C ILE A 9 9.08 11.71 17.08
N ARG A 10 10.40 11.85 17.07
CA ARG A 10 11.05 13.14 16.92
C ARG A 10 12.25 12.97 16.01
N VAL A 11 12.15 13.59 14.84
CA VAL A 11 13.19 13.58 13.82
C VAL A 11 14.31 14.55 14.20
N LEU A 12 15.55 14.08 14.12
CA LEU A 12 16.77 14.86 14.32
C LEU A 12 17.31 15.39 13.00
N SER A 13 17.30 14.55 11.96
CA SER A 13 17.70 14.91 10.61
C SER A 13 17.03 14.01 9.58
N VAL A 14 16.98 14.50 8.34
CA VAL A 14 16.51 13.77 7.16
C VAL A 14 17.64 13.81 6.12
N GLU A 15 18.11 12.65 5.71
CA GLU A 15 19.19 12.49 4.73
C GLU A 15 18.63 11.73 3.51
N PRO A 16 18.70 12.28 2.29
CA PRO A 16 18.31 11.54 1.10
C PRO A 16 19.28 10.39 0.83
N GLU A 17 18.74 9.25 0.38
CA GLU A 17 19.50 8.05 0.08
C GLU A 17 18.97 7.42 -1.21
N TRP A 18 19.87 7.01 -2.10
CA TRP A 18 19.48 6.33 -3.33
C TRP A 18 18.99 4.92 -3.02
N LEU A 19 17.77 4.64 -3.45
CA LEU A 19 17.15 3.33 -3.40
C LEU A 19 17.26 2.68 -4.77
N HIS A 20 17.84 1.48 -4.79
CA HIS A 20 17.88 0.64 -5.96
C HIS A 20 16.74 -0.39 -5.90
N PHE A 21 15.79 -0.28 -6.83
CA PHE A 21 14.72 -1.26 -6.99
C PHE A 21 15.06 -2.21 -8.15
N PRO A 22 14.91 -3.53 -7.96
CA PRO A 22 15.08 -4.47 -9.07
C PRO A 22 14.13 -4.11 -10.22
N HIS A 23 14.64 -4.18 -11.45
CA HIS A 23 13.88 -3.91 -12.68
C HIS A 23 13.34 -2.48 -12.82
N ALA A 24 13.82 -1.51 -12.04
CA ALA A 24 13.51 -0.10 -12.22
C ALA A 24 14.52 0.60 -13.15
N HIS A 25 14.02 1.52 -14.00
CA HIS A 25 14.80 2.32 -14.95
C HIS A 25 15.94 3.09 -14.28
N GLN A 26 15.67 3.59 -13.08
CA GLN A 26 16.50 4.56 -12.38
C GLN A 26 16.39 4.33 -10.88
N ASP A 27 17.49 4.59 -10.19
CA ASP A 27 17.47 4.72 -8.75
C ASP A 27 16.51 5.86 -8.36
N THR A 28 15.79 5.65 -7.26
CA THR A 28 14.88 6.66 -6.72
C THR A 28 15.37 7.15 -5.38
N LEU A 29 14.84 8.26 -4.90
CA LEU A 29 15.21 8.81 -3.60
C LEU A 29 14.33 8.22 -2.50
N GLY A 30 14.98 7.61 -1.52
CA GLY A 30 14.47 7.41 -0.18
C GLY A 30 14.98 8.49 0.76
N TYR A 31 14.40 8.55 1.95
CA TYR A 31 14.71 9.52 2.98
C TYR A 31 14.98 8.80 4.30
N ARG A 32 16.21 8.89 4.78
CA ARG A 32 16.62 8.35 6.07
C ARG A 32 16.34 9.37 7.16
N LEU A 33 15.42 9.03 8.06
CA LEU A 33 15.07 9.82 9.23
C LEU A 33 15.91 9.33 10.41
N LYS A 34 16.76 10.19 10.98
CA LYS A 34 17.40 9.93 12.27
C LYS A 34 16.44 10.35 13.39
N LEU A 35 16.23 9.48 14.38
CA LEU A 35 15.26 9.68 15.44
C LEU A 35 15.97 9.96 16.77
N SER A 36 15.42 10.88 17.58
CA SER A 36 16.01 11.26 18.87
C SER A 36 15.86 10.20 19.97
N HIS A 37 14.85 9.35 19.82
CA HIS A 37 14.58 8.15 20.59
C HIS A 37 13.85 7.21 19.64
N SER A 38 14.24 5.93 19.64
CA SER A 38 13.32 4.91 19.16
C SER A 38 12.36 4.58 20.30
N PRO A 39 11.05 4.86 20.17
CA PRO A 39 10.09 3.92 20.72
C PRO A 39 10.50 2.51 20.24
N LYS A 40 10.09 1.44 20.94
CA LYS A 40 10.10 0.11 20.32
C LYS A 40 9.08 0.14 19.17
N ILE A 41 9.48 0.70 18.04
CA ILE A 41 8.69 0.83 16.83
C ILE A 41 8.67 -0.57 16.25
N GLU A 42 7.54 -1.24 16.37
CA GLU A 42 7.34 -2.58 15.85
C GLU A 42 6.90 -2.51 14.38
N LEU A 43 7.60 -1.73 13.56
CA LEU A 43 7.42 -1.70 12.11
C LEU A 43 8.14 -2.88 11.46
N LEU A 44 7.72 -3.21 10.25
CA LEU A 44 8.39 -4.18 9.38
C LEU A 44 8.80 -3.52 8.08
N ARG A 45 9.83 -4.08 7.45
CA ARG A 45 10.21 -3.69 6.10
C ARG A 45 9.01 -3.92 5.17
N TYR A 46 8.72 -2.89 4.37
CA TYR A 46 7.61 -2.75 3.43
C TYR A 46 6.25 -2.47 4.05
N ASP A 47 6.20 -2.13 5.34
CA ASP A 47 4.98 -1.55 5.90
C ASP A 47 4.64 -0.24 5.21
N HIS A 48 3.35 -0.06 4.93
CA HIS A 48 2.80 1.22 4.54
C HIS A 48 2.46 1.98 5.82
N ILE A 49 3.00 3.19 5.93
CA ILE A 49 2.78 4.07 7.08
C ILE A 49 2.20 5.40 6.63
N GLN A 50 1.35 5.98 7.45
CA GLN A 50 1.00 7.38 7.38
C GLN A 50 1.98 8.16 8.27
N VAL A 51 2.62 9.17 7.70
CA VAL A 51 3.47 10.13 8.42
C VAL A 51 2.66 11.40 8.64
N THR A 52 2.62 11.89 9.87
CA THR A 52 2.00 13.17 10.22
C THR A 52 3.08 14.20 10.57
N THR A 53 2.97 15.37 9.96
CA THR A 53 3.91 16.48 10.10
C THR A 53 3.20 17.76 10.51
N GLY A 54 3.96 18.71 11.05
CA GLY A 54 3.43 20.02 11.44
C GLY A 54 2.61 19.99 12.74
N THR A 55 1.61 20.86 12.85
CA THR A 55 0.70 20.88 14.02
C THR A 55 -0.71 20.61 13.52
N ILE A 56 -1.39 19.63 14.10
CA ILE A 56 -2.77 19.27 13.73
C ILE A 56 -3.66 20.51 13.76
N ASP A 57 -4.56 20.62 12.77
CA ASP A 57 -5.50 21.73 12.57
C ASP A 57 -4.86 23.09 12.25
N THR A 58 -3.58 23.11 11.84
CA THR A 58 -2.93 24.31 11.29
C THR A 58 -2.61 24.15 9.81
N SER A 59 -2.25 25.26 9.16
CA SER A 59 -1.83 25.26 7.74
C SER A 59 -0.51 24.53 7.48
N SER A 60 0.27 24.19 8.51
CA SER A 60 1.48 23.38 8.37
C SER A 60 1.23 21.88 8.55
N TRP A 61 -0.01 21.49 8.87
CA TRP A 61 -0.38 20.09 8.99
C TRP A 61 -0.34 19.39 7.64
N ALA A 62 0.28 18.22 7.61
CA ALA A 62 0.14 17.30 6.50
C ALA A 62 0.13 15.85 7.01
N ALA A 63 -0.57 14.99 6.28
CA ALA A 63 -0.51 13.55 6.43
C ALA A 63 -0.30 12.93 5.06
N PHE A 64 0.72 12.09 4.92
CA PHE A 64 1.04 11.42 3.66
C PHE A 64 1.55 10.01 3.90
N THR A 65 1.47 9.19 2.86
CA THR A 65 1.88 7.79 2.91
C THR A 65 3.37 7.65 2.58
N ALA A 66 4.05 6.77 3.32
CA ALA A 66 5.41 6.34 3.05
C ALA A 66 5.53 4.82 3.20
N ILE A 67 6.49 4.24 2.50
CA ILE A 67 6.83 2.81 2.59
C ILE A 67 8.11 2.68 3.42
N VAL A 68 8.10 1.78 4.40
CA VAL A 68 9.27 1.51 5.24
C VAL A 68 10.27 0.64 4.46
N MET A 69 11.43 1.18 4.14
CA MET A 69 12.45 0.48 3.34
C MET A 69 13.49 -0.25 4.19
N GLU A 70 13.81 0.30 5.36
CA GLU A 70 14.78 -0.23 6.31
C GLU A 70 14.44 0.31 7.71
N ILE A 71 14.70 -0.51 8.73
CA ILE A 71 14.47 -0.17 10.13
C ILE A 71 15.75 -0.42 10.92
N ASN A 72 16.24 0.61 11.58
CA ASN A 72 17.32 0.55 12.54
C ASN A 72 16.87 1.12 13.88
N PRO A 73 17.55 0.78 14.99
CA PRO A 73 17.20 1.32 16.31
C PRO A 73 17.17 2.85 16.37
N GLU A 74 17.92 3.58 15.56
CA GLU A 74 17.96 5.05 15.62
C GLU A 74 17.51 5.72 14.31
N SER A 75 17.09 4.94 13.32
CA SER A 75 16.66 5.50 12.04
C SER A 75 15.66 4.64 11.27
N LEU A 76 14.87 5.31 10.45
CA LEU A 76 13.98 4.69 9.47
C LEU A 76 14.38 5.18 8.09
N LEU A 77 14.53 4.26 7.13
CA LEU A 77 14.60 4.63 5.72
C LEU A 77 13.20 4.54 5.14
N LEU A 78 12.69 5.64 4.61
CA LEU A 78 11.35 5.74 4.05
C LEU A 78 11.41 6.02 2.55
N PHE A 79 10.52 5.41 1.78
CA PHE A 79 10.24 5.77 0.40
C PHE A 79 8.90 6.51 0.33
N THR A 80 8.90 7.72 -0.21
CA THR A 80 7.70 8.56 -0.37
C THR A 80 7.93 9.58 -1.49
N ALA A 81 6.90 10.32 -1.88
CA ALA A 81 7.00 11.32 -2.94
C ALA A 81 8.02 12.43 -2.57
N PRO A 82 8.85 12.90 -3.52
CA PRO A 82 9.91 13.87 -3.21
C PRO A 82 9.44 15.19 -2.61
N MET A 83 8.20 15.59 -2.92
CA MET A 83 7.59 16.81 -2.40
C MET A 83 7.41 16.84 -0.88
N TYR A 84 7.54 15.70 -0.19
CA TYR A 84 7.41 15.58 1.26
C TYR A 84 8.74 15.64 2.02
N GLN A 85 9.88 15.77 1.33
CA GLN A 85 11.20 15.75 1.95
C GLN A 85 11.36 16.77 3.09
N GLU A 86 10.91 18.00 2.88
CA GLU A 86 11.06 19.05 3.88
C GLU A 86 10.13 18.81 5.08
N GLN A 87 8.92 18.33 4.83
CA GLN A 87 7.90 18.01 5.84
C GLN A 87 8.36 16.86 6.73
N LEU A 88 9.15 15.90 6.23
CA LEU A 88 9.72 14.82 7.03
C LEU A 88 10.58 15.33 8.20
N LYS A 89 11.17 16.52 8.12
CA LYS A 89 11.93 17.14 9.23
C LYS A 89 11.02 17.51 10.41
N GLU A 90 9.74 17.76 10.12
CA GLU A 90 8.70 18.10 11.09
C GLU A 90 7.82 16.89 11.45
N ALA A 91 8.19 15.68 11.04
CA ALA A 91 7.45 14.48 11.38
C ALA A 91 7.50 14.21 12.88
N HIS A 92 6.32 14.09 13.48
CA HIS A 92 6.15 13.87 14.92
C HIS A 92 5.33 12.63 15.24
N LYS A 93 4.71 12.01 14.22
CA LYS A 93 3.90 10.82 14.39
C LYS A 93 3.98 9.95 13.13
N ILE A 94 4.04 8.65 13.35
CA ILE A 94 3.93 7.62 12.31
C ILE A 94 2.88 6.60 12.73
N LYS A 95 2.03 6.18 11.79
CA LYS A 95 0.99 5.17 12.00
C LYS A 95 1.13 4.10 10.94
N ARG A 96 1.22 2.83 11.32
CA ARG A 96 1.08 1.73 10.36
C ARG A 96 -0.35 1.73 9.84
N ILE A 97 -0.51 1.95 8.54
CA ILE A 97 -1.81 1.86 7.86
C ILE A 97 -2.05 0.45 7.34
N PHE A 98 -1.00 -0.22 6.86
CA PHE A 98 -1.12 -1.57 6.32
C PHE A 98 0.24 -2.29 6.31
N SER A 99 0.22 -3.62 6.42
CA SER A 99 1.43 -4.45 6.29
C SER A 99 1.19 -5.52 5.23
N PRO A 100 1.63 -5.30 3.97
CA PRO A 100 1.41 -6.25 2.88
C PRO A 100 1.95 -7.64 3.20
N ARG A 101 3.17 -7.74 3.75
CA ARG A 101 3.80 -9.04 4.09
C ARG A 101 3.03 -9.85 5.13
N GLN A 102 2.26 -9.19 5.99
CA GLN A 102 1.51 -9.87 7.03
C GLN A 102 0.04 -10.13 6.65
N SER A 103 -0.49 -9.35 5.71
CA SER A 103 -1.93 -9.31 5.42
C SER A 103 -2.28 -9.92 4.08
N ILE A 104 -1.31 -10.00 3.16
CA ILE A 104 -1.52 -10.50 1.80
C ILE A 104 -0.65 -11.73 1.60
N GLN A 105 -1.30 -12.89 1.46
CA GLN A 105 -0.61 -14.11 1.10
C GLN A 105 -0.02 -13.97 -0.31
N GLY A 106 1.27 -14.24 -0.49
CA GLY A 106 1.96 -14.10 -1.76
C GLY A 106 2.65 -12.75 -1.99
N ALA A 107 2.42 -11.73 -1.15
CA ALA A 107 3.03 -10.41 -1.31
C ALA A 107 4.57 -10.44 -1.32
N GLU A 108 5.19 -11.41 -0.64
CA GLU A 108 6.64 -11.58 -0.64
C GLU A 108 7.22 -11.83 -2.05
N GLN A 109 6.45 -12.46 -2.94
CA GLN A 109 6.90 -12.72 -4.31
C GLN A 109 6.94 -11.43 -5.14
N LEU A 110 5.92 -10.57 -4.99
CA LEU A 110 5.90 -9.24 -5.60
C LEU A 110 7.01 -8.38 -5.05
N ILE A 111 7.19 -8.36 -3.73
CA ILE A 111 8.26 -7.61 -3.06
C ILE A 111 9.65 -8.09 -3.49
N ALA A 112 9.85 -9.40 -3.64
CA ALA A 112 11.12 -9.94 -4.10
C ALA A 112 11.40 -9.53 -5.56
N HIS A 113 10.36 -9.43 -6.39
CA HIS A 113 10.49 -9.01 -7.77
C HIS A 113 10.71 -7.49 -7.88
N TYR A 114 9.90 -6.66 -7.25
CA TYR A 114 9.94 -5.19 -7.42
C TYR A 114 10.79 -4.46 -6.38
N GLY A 115 11.25 -5.14 -5.34
CA GLY A 115 11.95 -4.54 -4.21
C GLY A 115 11.05 -3.85 -3.20
N TYR A 116 9.74 -3.77 -3.44
CA TYR A 116 8.68 -3.25 -2.56
C TYR A 116 7.29 -3.77 -3.03
N PHE A 117 6.23 -3.50 -2.26
CA PHE A 117 4.87 -3.81 -2.70
C PHE A 117 4.30 -2.63 -3.49
N PRO A 118 3.95 -2.78 -4.78
CA PRO A 118 3.61 -1.65 -5.64
C PRO A 118 2.29 -0.97 -5.21
N PRO A 119 2.15 0.37 -5.40
CA PRO A 119 0.93 1.12 -5.10
C PRO A 119 -0.16 0.99 -6.18
N PHE A 120 0.17 0.32 -7.28
CA PHE A 120 -0.66 0.15 -8.47
C PHE A 120 -1.27 1.45 -9.01
N HIS A 121 -0.45 2.50 -9.15
CA HIS A 121 -0.89 3.81 -9.65
C HIS A 121 -0.93 3.84 -11.16
N TYR A 122 -2.07 4.28 -11.73
CA TYR A 122 -2.32 4.36 -13.18
C TYR A 122 -2.21 3.01 -13.91
N ASP A 123 -2.51 1.92 -13.21
CA ASP A 123 -2.47 0.57 -13.76
C ASP A 123 -3.78 0.17 -14.44
N GLU A 124 -3.69 -0.80 -15.35
CA GLU A 124 -4.84 -1.34 -16.08
C GLU A 124 -5.38 -2.58 -15.36
N ILE A 125 -6.70 -2.66 -15.19
CA ILE A 125 -7.41 -3.88 -14.80
C ILE A 125 -7.77 -4.65 -16.07
N MET A 126 -7.15 -5.82 -16.22
CA MET A 126 -7.32 -6.69 -17.38
C MET A 126 -8.55 -7.60 -17.26
N ASP A 127 -8.89 -8.00 -16.05
CA ASP A 127 -10.04 -8.86 -15.75
C ASP A 127 -10.52 -8.58 -14.32
N ALA A 128 -11.83 -8.58 -14.15
CA ALA A 128 -12.52 -8.42 -12.88
C ALA A 128 -13.73 -9.36 -12.86
N SER A 129 -13.67 -10.39 -12.02
CA SER A 129 -14.77 -11.35 -11.84
C SER A 129 -15.32 -11.28 -10.42
N TRP A 130 -16.64 -11.16 -10.33
CA TRP A 130 -17.39 -11.08 -9.08
C TRP A 130 -18.41 -12.22 -9.02
N ASP A 131 -18.04 -13.31 -8.35
CA ASP A 131 -18.95 -14.44 -8.11
C ASP A 131 -19.63 -14.22 -6.74
N GLY A 132 -20.93 -13.87 -6.77
CA GLY A 132 -21.67 -13.54 -5.54
C GLY A 132 -23.19 -13.56 -5.63
N GLU A 133 -23.79 -13.78 -6.80
CA GLU A 133 -25.25 -13.95 -6.93
C GLU A 133 -25.62 -15.45 -6.85
N ASN A 134 -25.73 -15.98 -5.64
CA ASN A 134 -26.59 -17.13 -5.41
C ASN A 134 -27.38 -16.91 -4.12
N GLU A 135 -28.63 -16.46 -4.26
CA GLU A 135 -29.67 -16.67 -3.26
C GLU A 135 -29.71 -18.17 -2.93
N GLY A 136 -29.04 -18.58 -1.85
CA GLY A 136 -29.12 -19.95 -1.33
C GLY A 136 -27.82 -20.65 -0.97
N SER A 137 -26.63 -20.09 -1.21
CA SER A 137 -25.38 -20.65 -0.67
C SER A 137 -24.60 -19.60 0.12
N SER A 138 -24.62 -19.72 1.45
CA SER A 138 -23.63 -19.08 2.29
C SER A 138 -22.25 -19.66 1.95
N GLU A 139 -21.29 -18.86 1.50
CA GLU A 139 -20.08 -18.59 2.31
C GLU A 139 -18.88 -17.98 1.56
N GLU A 140 -18.81 -17.91 0.22
CA GLU A 140 -17.62 -17.35 -0.43
C GLU A 140 -17.99 -16.30 -1.49
N LYS A 141 -18.10 -15.04 -1.04
CA LYS A 141 -17.95 -13.89 -1.93
C LYS A 141 -16.46 -13.70 -2.18
N SER A 142 -16.06 -13.82 -3.44
CA SER A 142 -14.69 -13.57 -3.84
C SER A 142 -14.64 -12.70 -5.08
N LEU A 143 -13.59 -11.88 -5.14
CA LEU A 143 -13.30 -11.04 -6.30
C LEU A 143 -11.92 -11.44 -6.81
N THR A 144 -11.79 -11.61 -8.12
CA THR A 144 -10.48 -11.76 -8.77
C THR A 144 -10.23 -10.54 -9.63
N ILE A 145 -9.12 -9.84 -9.38
CA ILE A 145 -8.69 -8.70 -10.19
C ILE A 145 -7.30 -8.99 -10.75
N ALA A 146 -7.18 -9.00 -12.07
CA ALA A 146 -5.89 -8.99 -12.74
C ALA A 146 -5.47 -7.54 -13.03
N ILE A 147 -4.36 -7.10 -12.44
CA ILE A 147 -3.78 -5.77 -12.64
C ILE A 147 -2.48 -5.90 -13.40
N LYS A 148 -2.22 -4.97 -14.31
CA LYS A 148 -0.98 -4.89 -15.07
C LYS A 148 -0.15 -3.67 -14.60
N PRO A 149 0.90 -3.89 -13.79
CA PRO A 149 1.75 -2.80 -13.28
C PRO A 149 2.44 -2.04 -14.40
N SER A 150 2.14 -0.74 -14.50
CA SER A 150 2.61 0.20 -15.54
C SER A 150 4.02 0.73 -15.27
N LEU A 151 4.46 0.72 -14.01
CA LEU A 151 5.74 1.29 -13.55
C LEU A 151 6.94 0.32 -13.67
N VAL A 152 6.76 -0.83 -14.33
CA VAL A 152 7.80 -1.86 -14.48
C VAL A 152 8.13 -2.02 -15.96
N GLU A 153 9.39 -1.86 -16.33
CA GLU A 153 9.90 -1.97 -17.71
C GLU A 153 9.89 -3.36 -18.30
N GLU A 154 10.09 -4.38 -17.46
CA GLU A 154 9.91 -5.74 -17.92
C GLU A 154 8.48 -5.91 -18.40
N ALA A 155 8.27 -6.80 -19.39
CA ALA A 155 6.94 -7.10 -19.91
C ALA A 155 5.97 -7.19 -18.74
N ALA A 156 5.05 -6.21 -18.66
CA ALA A 156 4.22 -6.01 -17.48
C ALA A 156 3.59 -7.34 -17.12
N LYS A 157 3.91 -7.85 -15.93
CA LYS A 157 3.40 -9.13 -15.46
C LYS A 157 2.06 -8.88 -14.82
N ASN A 158 1.05 -9.57 -15.30
CA ASN A 158 -0.26 -9.50 -14.72
C ASN A 158 -0.21 -10.08 -13.30
N VAL A 159 -0.71 -9.28 -12.35
CA VAL A 159 -0.82 -9.59 -10.93
C VAL A 159 -2.28 -9.87 -10.66
N ILE A 160 -2.59 -11.06 -10.15
CA ILE A 160 -3.93 -11.47 -9.80
C ILE A 160 -4.12 -11.34 -8.29
N PHE A 161 -5.05 -10.49 -7.88
CA PHE A 161 -5.58 -10.41 -6.53
C PHE A 161 -6.84 -11.26 -6.39
N ARG A 162 -6.89 -12.09 -5.36
CA ARG A 162 -8.08 -12.81 -4.91
C ARG A 162 -8.44 -12.32 -3.51
N PHE A 163 -9.69 -11.95 -3.32
CA PHE A 163 -10.22 -11.46 -2.05
C PHE A 163 -11.23 -12.46 -1.50
N ASP A 164 -11.08 -12.90 -0.25
CA ASP A 164 -12.03 -13.86 0.34
C ASP A 164 -12.89 -13.20 1.42
N GLY A 165 -14.14 -13.66 1.53
CA GLY A 165 -15.07 -13.20 2.56
C GLY A 165 -15.44 -11.73 2.36
N VAL A 166 -15.73 -11.35 1.11
CA VAL A 166 -16.04 -9.96 0.76
C VAL A 166 -17.39 -9.53 1.35
N GLN A 167 -17.43 -8.32 1.92
CA GLN A 167 -18.59 -7.71 2.56
C GLN A 167 -18.63 -6.20 2.26
N GLU A 168 -19.79 -5.56 2.50
CA GLU A 168 -19.96 -4.11 2.41
C GLU A 168 -19.44 -3.50 1.09
N GLU A 169 -19.80 -4.11 -0.03
CA GLU A 169 -19.34 -3.69 -1.35
C GLU A 169 -20.09 -2.47 -1.90
N ASN A 170 -19.34 -1.59 -2.55
CA ASN A 170 -19.86 -0.55 -3.43
C ASN A 170 -18.92 -0.50 -4.64
N LEU A 171 -19.25 -1.29 -5.67
CA LEU A 171 -18.44 -1.44 -6.89
C LEU A 171 -19.22 -0.94 -8.10
N SER A 172 -18.53 -0.23 -8.98
CA SER A 172 -19.05 0.08 -10.31
C SER A 172 -19.02 -1.16 -11.20
N THR A 173 -19.75 -1.09 -12.31
CA THR A 173 -19.73 -2.15 -13.32
C THR A 173 -18.39 -2.17 -14.05
N VAL A 174 -17.95 -3.36 -14.45
CA VAL A 174 -16.78 -3.54 -15.32
C VAL A 174 -17.07 -2.96 -16.69
N GLU A 175 -16.15 -2.16 -17.22
CA GLU A 175 -16.24 -1.55 -18.55
C GLU A 175 -15.22 -2.19 -19.53
N GLU A 176 -15.22 -1.76 -20.79
CA GLU A 176 -14.24 -2.22 -21.80
C GLU A 176 -12.81 -1.79 -21.47
N HIS A 177 -12.67 -0.62 -20.83
CA HIS A 177 -11.40 -0.09 -20.33
C HIS A 177 -11.53 0.22 -18.85
N ASN A 178 -10.62 -0.33 -18.05
CA ASN A 178 -10.62 -0.16 -16.60
C ASN A 178 -9.22 0.27 -16.18
N THR A 179 -9.05 1.55 -15.87
CA THR A 179 -7.78 2.11 -15.40
C THR A 179 -7.96 2.59 -13.98
N ILE A 180 -7.13 2.08 -13.08
CA ILE A 180 -7.13 2.54 -11.69
C ILE A 180 -6.19 3.72 -11.55
N PHE A 181 -6.66 4.76 -10.87
CA PHE A 181 -5.78 5.74 -10.29
C PHE A 181 -4.94 5.11 -9.17
N GLN A 182 -5.54 4.27 -8.31
CA GLN A 182 -4.85 3.62 -7.21
C GLN A 182 -5.60 2.38 -6.67
N LEU A 183 -4.85 1.39 -6.17
CA LEU A 183 -5.36 0.33 -5.31
C LEU A 183 -4.85 0.52 -3.88
N GLU A 184 -5.77 0.71 -2.93
CA GLU A 184 -5.43 0.91 -1.52
C GLU A 184 -5.89 -0.26 -0.65
N PHE A 185 -5.06 -0.58 0.34
CA PHE A 185 -5.36 -1.53 1.40
C PHE A 185 -5.18 -0.86 2.75
N THR A 186 -6.18 -0.95 3.62
CA THR A 186 -6.09 -0.50 5.01
C THR A 186 -6.74 -1.51 5.95
N TYR A 187 -6.43 -1.41 7.25
CA TYR A 187 -7.14 -2.19 8.26
C TYR A 187 -8.41 -1.46 8.70
N GLN A 188 -9.55 -2.16 8.66
CA GLN A 188 -10.81 -1.72 9.25
C GLN A 188 -11.32 -2.81 10.19
N GLU A 189 -11.22 -2.55 11.50
CA GLU A 189 -11.55 -3.52 12.55
C GLU A 189 -10.79 -4.84 12.41
N GLU A 190 -11.48 -5.93 12.08
CA GLU A 190 -10.91 -7.27 11.85
C GLU A 190 -10.78 -7.62 10.36
N ALA A 191 -11.18 -6.72 9.47
CA ALA A 191 -11.16 -6.88 8.02
C ALA A 191 -10.10 -6.00 7.34
N ILE A 192 -9.82 -6.34 6.09
CA ILE A 192 -9.02 -5.54 5.16
C ILE A 192 -9.99 -4.73 4.31
N HIS A 193 -9.91 -3.41 4.42
CA HIS A 193 -10.63 -2.50 3.55
C HIS A 193 -9.82 -2.28 2.28
N VAL A 194 -10.48 -2.50 1.15
CA VAL A 194 -9.91 -2.38 -0.18
C VAL A 194 -10.63 -1.25 -0.90
N VAL A 195 -9.85 -0.34 -1.46
CA VAL A 195 -10.36 0.76 -2.29
C VAL A 195 -9.69 0.69 -3.66
N ILE A 196 -10.52 0.71 -4.69
CA ILE A 196 -10.13 0.74 -6.10
C ILE A 196 -10.58 2.10 -6.63
N ASP A 197 -9.68 3.07 -6.60
CA ASP A 197 -9.96 4.39 -7.16
C ASP A 197 -9.78 4.29 -8.67
N SER A 198 -10.88 4.34 -9.42
CA SER A 198 -10.83 4.29 -10.88
C SER A 198 -10.66 5.67 -11.49
N GLN A 199 -9.75 5.76 -12.46
CA GLN A 199 -9.73 6.87 -13.41
C GLN A 199 -10.81 6.67 -14.48
N GLU A 200 -11.00 5.42 -14.89
CA GLU A 200 -11.98 4.99 -15.90
C GLU A 200 -12.43 3.56 -15.60
N GLY A 201 -13.72 3.27 -15.76
CA GLY A 201 -14.29 1.93 -15.56
C GLY A 201 -14.42 1.47 -14.10
N PHE A 202 -14.00 0.23 -13.86
CA PHE A 202 -14.19 -0.50 -12.61
C PHE A 202 -13.47 0.13 -11.42
N GLY A 203 -14.24 0.50 -10.40
CA GLY A 203 -13.77 1.10 -9.16
C GLY A 203 -14.78 0.93 -8.04
N GLY A 204 -14.39 1.31 -6.82
CA GLY A 204 -15.23 1.19 -5.65
C GLY A 204 -14.48 0.71 -4.41
N GLN A 205 -15.22 0.18 -3.44
CA GLN A 205 -14.65 -0.26 -2.18
C GLN A 205 -15.41 -1.44 -1.58
N PHE A 206 -14.70 -2.24 -0.78
CA PHE A 206 -15.27 -3.37 -0.05
C PHE A 206 -14.38 -3.77 1.13
N LEU A 207 -14.94 -4.56 2.05
CA LEU A 207 -14.20 -5.24 3.11
C LEU A 207 -13.96 -6.69 2.73
N CYS A 208 -12.80 -7.25 3.05
CA CYS A 208 -12.51 -8.68 2.89
C CYS A 208 -11.76 -9.22 4.11
N ARG A 209 -11.84 -10.55 4.31
CA ARG A 209 -11.16 -11.22 5.42
C ARG A 209 -9.69 -11.49 5.10
N SER A 210 -9.41 -11.91 3.87
CA SER A 210 -8.07 -12.27 3.42
C SER A 210 -7.85 -11.86 1.97
N VAL A 211 -6.59 -11.61 1.64
CA VAL A 211 -6.13 -11.30 0.30
C VAL A 211 -5.03 -12.27 -0.09
N HIS A 212 -5.15 -12.84 -1.27
CA HIS A 212 -4.11 -13.64 -1.91
C HIS A 212 -3.67 -12.97 -3.21
N VAL A 213 -2.36 -12.87 -3.43
CA VAL A 213 -1.80 -12.33 -4.65
C VAL A 213 -0.92 -13.37 -5.36
N SER A 214 -1.03 -13.45 -6.67
CA SER A 214 -0.24 -14.34 -7.52
C SER A 214 0.06 -13.70 -8.86
N TRP A 215 1.06 -14.20 -9.58
CA TRP A 215 1.25 -13.87 -10.99
C TRP A 215 0.23 -14.61 -11.85
N GLU A 216 -0.14 -14.03 -12.98
CA GLU A 216 -0.77 -14.78 -14.06
C GLU A 216 0.22 -15.81 -14.62
N SER A 217 -0.24 -17.05 -14.73
CA SER A 217 0.54 -18.24 -15.09
C SER A 217 0.72 -18.42 -16.59
#